data_AF-A0A5D2C8T8-F1
#
_entry.id   AF-A0A5D2C8T8-F1
#
_cell.length_a   1.000
_cell.length_b   1.000
_cell.length_c   1.000
_cell.angle_alpha   90.00
_cell.angle_beta   90.00
_cell.angle_gamma   90.00
#
_symmetry.space_group_name_H-M   'P 1'
#
loop_
_entity.id
_entity.type
_entity.pdbx_description
1 polymer ?
#
loop_
_entity_poly.entity_id
_entity_poly.type
_entity_poly.pdbx_seq_one_letter_code
_entity_poly.pdbx_strand_id
1 'polypeptide(L)'
;MLHRRLISESRAIIRYYAEKYKSQGTDLLGKTVKEMGQVENWLEVEAHNFNPPIYALTLHLMFASKMGFPPDENLIKESEEKLGKVLDIYEERLSKNKYLAGDFFSLADLSHLPFTQYFVGQMGKEYMITSRKQQTVLAEGSPALCSSFLKIENDAIWG
;
A
#
# COMPACT_ATOMS: atom_id res chain seq x y z
N MET A 1 33.14 15.68 0.40
CA MET A 1 32.34 14.95 1.40
C MET A 1 30.94 14.74 0.85
N LEU A 2 30.67 13.59 0.24
CA LEU A 2 29.33 13.20 -0.22
C LEU A 2 28.43 12.95 1.00
N HIS A 3 27.36 13.72 1.14
CA HIS A 3 26.30 13.45 2.12
C HIS A 3 25.57 12.16 1.72
N ARG A 4 26.01 11.02 2.23
CA ARG A 4 25.25 9.77 2.17
C ARG A 4 24.08 9.89 3.15
N ARG A 5 22.96 10.49 2.73
CA ARG A 5 21.71 10.44 3.51
C ARG A 5 21.15 9.02 3.42
N LEU A 6 21.51 8.18 4.39
CA LEU A 6 20.92 6.85 4.57
C LEU A 6 19.57 7.00 5.28
N ILE A 7 18.50 7.20 4.51
CA ILE A 7 17.14 6.98 4.97
C ILE A 7 16.80 5.53 4.57
N SER A 8 16.43 4.66 5.51
CA SER A 8 16.27 3.21 5.26
C SER A 8 14.83 2.70 5.31
N GLU A 9 13.90 3.46 5.89
CA GLU A 9 12.49 3.06 5.98
C GLU A 9 11.71 3.50 4.74
N SER A 10 11.03 2.58 4.05
CA SER A 10 10.30 2.87 2.81
C SER A 10 9.33 4.05 2.97
N ARG A 11 8.56 4.07 4.07
CA ARG A 11 7.64 5.16 4.41
C ARG A 11 8.34 6.48 4.70
N ALA A 12 9.55 6.46 5.26
CA ALA A 12 10.34 7.67 5.46
C ALA A 12 10.95 8.19 4.14
N ILE A 13 11.36 7.28 3.26
CA ILE A 13 11.90 7.60 1.93
C ILE A 13 10.82 8.26 1.07
N ILE A 14 9.61 7.70 1.01
CA ILE A 14 8.52 8.29 0.21
C ILE A 14 8.09 9.66 0.76
N ARG A 15 8.05 9.84 2.09
CA ARG A 15 7.79 11.16 2.72
C ARG A 15 8.86 12.18 2.35
N TYR A 16 10.14 11.80 2.44
CA TYR A 16 11.26 12.65 2.06
C TYR A 16 11.16 13.12 0.62
N TYR A 17 10.87 12.21 -0.32
CA TYR A 17 10.77 12.57 -1.73
C TYR A 17 9.52 13.38 -2.06
N ALA A 18 8.37 13.07 -1.44
CA ALA A 18 7.16 13.85 -1.61
C ALA A 18 7.33 15.29 -1.12
N GLU A 19 8.02 15.50 -0.01
CA GLU A 19 8.30 16.85 0.51
C GLU A 19 9.37 17.57 -0.34
N LYS A 20 10.48 16.88 -0.65
CA LYS A 20 11.60 17.44 -1.43
C LYS A 20 11.16 17.92 -2.82
N TYR A 21 10.23 17.21 -3.44
CA TYR A 21 9.74 17.49 -4.79
C TYR A 21 8.29 17.99 -4.80
N LYS A 22 7.79 18.55 -3.69
CA LYS A 22 6.40 18.99 -3.54
C LYS A 22 5.90 19.94 -4.64
N SER A 23 6.79 20.73 -5.22
CA SER A 23 6.45 21.66 -6.32
C SER A 23 6.51 21.04 -7.71
N GLN A 24 6.72 19.72 -7.83
CA GLN A 24 6.86 19.00 -9.10
C GLN A 24 5.91 17.80 -9.15
N GLY A 25 5.09 17.73 -10.19
CA GLY A 25 4.15 16.61 -10.38
C GLY A 25 2.94 16.68 -9.45
N THR A 26 2.43 15.51 -9.06
CA THR A 26 1.26 15.37 -8.20
C THR A 26 1.63 15.63 -6.73
N ASP A 27 0.86 16.47 -6.05
CA ASP A 27 1.00 16.68 -4.61
C ASP A 27 0.45 15.46 -3.84
N LEU A 28 1.35 14.73 -3.18
CA LEU A 28 1.03 13.49 -2.45
C LEU A 28 0.85 13.69 -0.94
N LEU A 29 1.08 14.90 -0.43
CA LEU A 29 0.99 15.24 1.00
C LEU A 29 -0.25 16.09 1.32
N GLY A 30 -0.90 16.64 0.30
CA GLY A 30 -2.02 17.55 0.47
C GLY A 30 -1.57 19.00 0.64
N LYS A 31 -2.51 19.92 0.43
CA LYS A 31 -2.25 21.36 0.36
C LYS A 31 -2.38 22.06 1.71
N THR A 32 -3.20 21.49 2.59
CA THR A 32 -3.45 22.03 3.94
C THR A 32 -2.88 21.13 5.02
N VAL A 33 -2.63 21.69 6.21
CA VAL A 33 -2.21 20.90 7.38
C VAL A 33 -3.23 19.82 7.73
N LYS A 34 -4.52 20.10 7.51
CA LYS A 34 -5.60 19.11 7.72
C LYS A 34 -5.48 17.93 6.78
N GLU A 35 -5.27 18.18 5.49
CA GLU A 35 -5.08 17.13 4.48
C GLU A 35 -3.82 16.32 4.77
N MET A 36 -2.71 16.98 5.10
CA MET A 36 -1.48 16.31 5.51
C MET A 36 -1.69 15.42 6.74
N GLY A 37 -2.45 15.89 7.74
CA GLY A 37 -2.85 15.06 8.88
C GLY A 37 -3.68 13.83 8.49
N GLN A 38 -4.54 13.92 7.46
CA GLN A 38 -5.26 12.75 6.95
C GLN A 38 -4.32 11.78 6.23
N VAL A 39 -3.39 12.28 5.41
CA VAL A 39 -2.38 11.44 4.73
C VAL A 39 -1.56 10.68 5.75
N GLU A 40 -1.03 11.37 6.77
CA GLU A 40 -0.23 10.72 7.81
C GLU A 40 -1.05 9.70 8.60
N ASN A 41 -2.29 10.03 8.97
CA ASN A 41 -3.15 9.07 9.67
C ASN A 41 -3.34 7.77 8.88
N TRP A 42 -3.61 7.86 7.57
CA TRP A 42 -3.82 6.66 6.75
C TRP A 42 -2.53 5.93 6.37
N LEU A 43 -1.38 6.61 6.35
CA LEU A 43 -0.06 5.96 6.30
C LEU A 43 0.20 5.13 7.56
N GLU A 44 -0.19 5.62 8.73
CA GLU A 44 -0.04 4.88 9.99
C GLU A 44 -1.02 3.71 10.08
N VAL A 45 -2.26 3.86 9.61
CA VAL A 45 -3.21 2.74 9.47
C VAL A 45 -2.66 1.68 8.52
N GLU A 46 -2.10 2.09 7.39
CA GLU A 46 -1.45 1.16 6.46
C GLU A 46 -0.31 0.40 7.15
N ALA A 47 0.60 1.11 7.82
CA ALA A 47 1.76 0.52 8.47
C ALA A 47 1.41 -0.48 9.58
N HIS A 48 0.35 -0.23 10.35
CA HIS A 48 0.05 -0.97 11.57
C HIS A 48 -1.13 -1.92 11.47
N ASN A 49 -2.08 -1.68 10.56
CA ASN A 49 -3.29 -2.49 10.43
C ASN A 49 -3.32 -3.28 9.13
N PHE A 50 -2.93 -2.68 8.01
CA PHE A 50 -2.94 -3.35 6.70
C PHE A 50 -1.67 -4.18 6.45
N ASN A 51 -0.50 -3.57 6.63
CA ASN A 51 0.79 -4.15 6.29
C ASN A 51 1.11 -5.45 7.06
N PRO A 52 0.88 -5.56 8.39
CA PRO A 52 1.24 -6.79 9.10
C PRO A 52 0.52 -8.05 8.59
N PRO A 53 -0.83 -8.09 8.46
CA PRO A 53 -1.49 -9.29 7.95
C PRO A 53 -1.20 -9.55 6.46
N ILE A 54 -1.14 -8.52 5.60
CA ILE A 54 -0.85 -8.76 4.17
C ILE A 54 0.59 -9.24 3.96
N TYR A 55 1.56 -8.74 4.72
CA TYR A 55 2.95 -9.19 4.67
C TYR A 55 3.07 -10.65 5.09
N ALA A 56 2.38 -11.06 6.17
CA ALA A 56 2.33 -12.46 6.58
C ALA A 56 1.77 -13.36 5.46
N LEU A 57 0.66 -12.96 4.83
CA LEU A 57 0.10 -13.69 3.70
C LEU A 57 1.07 -13.77 2.52
N THR A 58 1.73 -12.66 2.15
CA THR A 58 2.72 -12.63 1.08
C THR A 58 3.88 -13.59 1.38
N LEU A 59 4.42 -13.57 2.60
CA LEU A 59 5.49 -14.48 2.99
C LEU A 59 5.07 -15.95 2.88
N HIS A 60 3.93 -16.31 3.46
CA HIS A 60 3.53 -17.72 3.53
C HIS A 60 2.98 -18.27 2.20
N LEU A 61 2.23 -17.47 1.44
CA LEU A 61 1.61 -17.92 0.19
C LEU A 61 2.56 -17.85 -1.00
N MET A 62 3.54 -16.93 -1.01
CA MET A 62 4.41 -16.73 -2.18
C MET A 62 5.86 -17.10 -1.95
N PHE A 63 6.39 -16.84 -0.75
CA PHE A 63 7.84 -16.92 -0.51
C PHE A 63 8.26 -18.10 0.36
N ALA A 64 7.37 -18.76 1.09
CA ALA A 64 7.67 -19.88 1.99
C ALA A 64 8.52 -20.98 1.33
N SER A 65 8.09 -21.45 0.15
CA SER A 65 8.83 -22.45 -0.63
C SER A 65 10.23 -21.97 -1.03
N LYS A 66 10.36 -20.72 -1.50
CA LYS A 66 11.65 -20.12 -1.90
C LYS A 66 12.59 -19.90 -0.71
N MET A 67 12.03 -19.65 0.46
CA MET A 67 12.75 -19.40 1.71
C MET A 67 13.00 -20.69 2.52
N GLY A 68 12.51 -21.85 2.06
CA GLY A 68 12.80 -23.14 2.66
C GLY A 68 12.04 -23.44 3.95
N PHE A 69 10.88 -22.81 4.17
CA PHE A 69 10.01 -23.11 5.31
C PHE A 69 8.60 -23.49 4.85
N PRO A 70 7.88 -24.37 5.58
CA PRO A 70 6.50 -24.71 5.25
C PRO A 70 5.55 -23.53 5.53
N PRO A 71 4.51 -23.31 4.71
CA PRO A 71 3.45 -22.36 5.04
C PRO A 71 2.79 -22.69 6.39
N ASP A 72 2.42 -21.66 7.15
CA ASP A 72 1.67 -21.80 8.40
C ASP A 72 0.20 -21.49 8.12
N GLU A 73 -0.61 -22.56 8.00
CA GLU A 73 -2.03 -22.46 7.68
C GLU A 73 -2.85 -21.70 8.73
N ASN A 74 -2.45 -21.78 10.00
CA ASN A 74 -3.16 -21.05 11.07
C ASN A 74 -2.88 -19.55 10.95
N LEU A 75 -1.62 -19.17 10.72
CA LEU A 75 -1.24 -17.78 10.52
C LEU A 75 -1.83 -17.19 9.24
N ILE A 76 -1.91 -17.97 8.15
CA ILE A 76 -2.61 -17.56 6.92
C ILE A 76 -4.06 -17.23 7.24
N LYS A 77 -4.78 -18.15 7.90
CA LYS A 77 -6.21 -17.96 8.21
C LYS A 77 -6.44 -16.77 9.14
N GLU A 78 -5.63 -16.62 10.19
CA GLU A 78 -5.69 -15.47 11.10
C GLU A 78 -5.41 -14.15 10.37
N SER A 79 -4.45 -14.14 9.44
CA SER A 79 -4.09 -12.96 8.67
C SER A 79 -5.19 -12.59 7.66
N GLU A 80 -5.85 -13.56 7.03
CA GLU A 80 -7.03 -13.31 6.18
C GLU A 80 -8.18 -12.69 6.98
N GLU A 81 -8.48 -13.22 8.17
CA GLU A 81 -9.54 -12.68 9.03
C GLU A 81 -9.22 -11.24 9.49
N LYS A 82 -7.98 -10.97 9.89
CA LYS A 82 -7.53 -9.62 10.28
C LYS A 82 -7.59 -8.66 9.10
N LEU A 83 -7.05 -9.06 7.95
CA LEU A 83 -7.05 -8.24 6.74
C LEU A 83 -8.48 -7.95 6.27
N GLY A 84 -9.38 -8.94 6.32
CA GLY A 84 -10.79 -8.75 6.00
C GLY A 84 -11.44 -7.63 6.82
N LYS A 85 -11.22 -7.61 8.14
CA LYS A 85 -11.74 -6.54 9.02
C LYS A 85 -11.17 -5.16 8.68
N VAL A 86 -9.89 -5.08 8.31
CA VAL A 86 -9.26 -3.83 7.86
C VAL A 86 -9.89 -3.36 6.56
N LEU A 87 -10.08 -4.28 5.61
CA LEU A 87 -10.74 -3.98 4.34
C LEU A 87 -12.20 -3.54 4.54
N ASP A 88 -12.92 -4.03 5.55
CA ASP A 88 -14.28 -3.51 5.84
C ASP A 88 -14.28 -2.03 6.24
N ILE A 89 -13.31 -1.62 7.06
CA ILE A 89 -13.11 -0.20 7.43
C ILE A 89 -12.78 0.64 6.20
N TYR A 90 -11.96 0.10 5.29
CA TYR A 90 -11.57 0.78 4.06
C TYR A 90 -12.77 0.94 3.12
N GLU A 91 -13.64 -0.06 3.00
CA GLU A 91 -14.87 0.04 2.21
C GLU A 91 -15.78 1.15 2.76
N GLU A 92 -15.96 1.22 4.08
CA GLU A 92 -16.73 2.32 4.68
C GLU A 92 -16.08 3.68 4.40
N ARG A 93 -14.75 3.78 4.55
CA ARG A 93 -14.00 5.01 4.27
C ARG A 93 -14.19 5.47 2.83
N LEU A 94 -14.00 4.56 1.88
CA LEU A 94 -14.06 4.84 0.44
C LEU A 94 -15.50 5.01 -0.06
N SER A 95 -16.50 4.58 0.70
CA SER A 95 -17.90 4.92 0.41
C SER A 95 -18.21 6.41 0.60
N LYS A 96 -17.36 7.11 1.37
CA LYS A 96 -17.53 8.53 1.74
C LYS A 96 -16.47 9.44 1.10
N ASN A 97 -15.37 8.87 0.59
CA ASN A 97 -14.21 9.61 0.10
C ASN A 97 -13.67 8.92 -1.16
N LYS A 98 -13.16 9.69 -2.12
CA LYS A 98 -12.61 9.12 -3.35
C LYS A 98 -11.31 8.32 -3.12
N TYR A 99 -10.52 8.74 -2.13
CA TYR A 99 -9.24 8.15 -1.73
C TYR A 99 -9.18 8.06 -0.20
N LEU A 100 -8.18 7.36 0.34
CA LEU A 100 -8.08 7.14 1.79
C LEU A 100 -7.96 8.47 2.55
N ALA A 101 -7.15 9.41 2.05
CA ALA A 101 -6.93 10.71 2.69
C ALA A 101 -8.00 11.78 2.37
N GLY A 102 -8.97 11.50 1.49
CA GLY A 102 -10.01 12.44 1.08
C GLY A 102 -10.27 12.39 -0.43
N ASP A 103 -10.33 13.55 -1.08
CA ASP A 103 -10.70 13.65 -2.50
C ASP A 103 -9.50 13.71 -3.47
N PHE A 104 -8.30 13.44 -2.98
CA PHE A 104 -7.06 13.45 -3.76
C PHE A 104 -6.22 12.18 -3.50
N PHE A 105 -5.52 11.71 -4.54
CA PHE A 105 -4.57 10.60 -4.43
C PHE A 105 -3.34 11.05 -3.64
N SER A 106 -2.89 10.25 -2.68
CA SER A 106 -1.86 10.63 -1.72
C SER A 106 -0.83 9.53 -1.47
N LEU A 107 0.17 9.81 -0.62
CA LEU A 107 1.09 8.79 -0.13
C LEU A 107 0.37 7.63 0.57
N ALA A 108 -0.77 7.89 1.21
CA ALA A 108 -1.55 6.85 1.87
C ALA A 108 -2.09 5.82 0.87
N ASP A 109 -2.52 6.24 -0.32
CA ASP A 109 -2.99 5.31 -1.35
C ASP A 109 -1.81 4.62 -2.04
N LEU A 110 -0.73 5.37 -2.29
CA LEU A 110 0.50 4.86 -2.90
C LEU A 110 1.15 3.74 -2.09
N SER A 111 1.16 3.84 -0.76
CA SER A 111 1.83 2.85 0.10
C SER A 111 1.17 1.47 0.08
N HIS A 112 -0.09 1.36 -0.35
CA HIS A 112 -0.81 0.08 -0.46
C HIS A 112 -0.49 -0.69 -1.74
N LEU A 113 0.03 -0.02 -2.79
CA LEU A 113 0.20 -0.63 -4.12
C LEU A 113 1.07 -1.89 -4.14
N PRO A 114 2.25 -1.95 -3.49
CA PRO A 114 3.17 -3.09 -3.67
C PRO A 114 2.54 -4.41 -3.25
N PHE A 115 1.99 -4.47 -2.03
CA PHE A 115 1.36 -5.69 -1.52
C PHE A 115 -0.01 -5.95 -2.14
N THR A 116 -0.77 -4.91 -2.49
CA THR A 116 -2.05 -5.09 -3.19
C THR A 116 -1.85 -5.76 -4.55
N GLN A 117 -0.77 -5.46 -5.29
CA GLN A 117 -0.46 -6.12 -6.55
C GLN A 117 -0.22 -7.63 -6.39
N TYR A 118 0.52 -8.05 -5.36
CA TYR A 118 0.67 -9.47 -5.05
C TYR A 118 -0.66 -10.12 -4.66
N PHE A 119 -1.47 -9.40 -3.90
CA PHE A 119 -2.76 -9.86 -3.38
C PHE A 119 -3.79 -10.13 -4.47
N VAL A 120 -3.92 -9.23 -5.46
CA VAL A 120 -4.84 -9.37 -6.60
C VAL A 120 -4.29 -10.22 -7.74
N GLY A 121 -3.06 -10.71 -7.64
CA GLY A 121 -2.43 -11.53 -8.67
C GLY A 121 -1.99 -12.89 -8.12
N GLN A 122 -0.75 -12.93 -7.62
CA GLN A 122 -0.05 -14.17 -7.31
C GLN A 122 -0.60 -14.92 -6.10
N MET A 123 -1.30 -14.24 -5.19
CA MET A 123 -1.84 -14.87 -3.97
C MET A 123 -3.20 -15.54 -4.18
N GLY A 124 -3.89 -15.28 -5.30
CA GLY A 124 -5.23 -15.82 -5.56
C GLY A 124 -6.30 -15.34 -4.55
N LYS A 125 -6.08 -14.20 -3.89
CA LYS A 125 -6.98 -13.62 -2.88
C LYS A 125 -7.71 -12.36 -3.36
N GLU A 126 -7.75 -12.15 -4.68
CA GLU A 126 -8.42 -11.02 -5.33
C GLU A 126 -9.88 -10.83 -4.89
N TYR A 127 -10.59 -11.91 -4.58
CA TYR A 127 -11.99 -11.87 -4.13
C TYR A 127 -12.20 -11.02 -2.88
N MET A 128 -11.17 -10.86 -2.03
CA MET A 128 -11.25 -10.01 -0.85
C MET A 128 -11.30 -8.53 -1.22
N ILE A 129 -10.79 -8.12 -2.39
CA ILE A 129 -10.98 -6.75 -2.90
C ILE A 129 -12.24 -6.70 -3.77
N THR A 130 -12.42 -7.64 -4.69
CA THR A 130 -13.52 -7.56 -5.67
C THR A 130 -14.92 -7.72 -5.07
N SER A 131 -15.02 -8.29 -3.86
CA SER A 131 -16.26 -8.33 -3.06
C SER A 131 -16.63 -6.98 -2.42
N ARG A 132 -15.75 -5.98 -2.47
CA ARG A 132 -15.93 -4.65 -1.87
C ARG A 132 -15.94 -3.59 -2.98
N LYS A 133 -17.12 -3.00 -3.23
CA LYS A 133 -17.38 -2.20 -4.43
C LYS A 133 -16.43 -1.01 -4.56
N GLN A 134 -16.21 -0.26 -3.48
CA GLN A 134 -15.40 0.97 -3.55
C GLN A 134 -13.92 0.67 -3.70
N GLN A 135 -13.45 -0.42 -3.10
CA GLN A 135 -12.07 -0.88 -3.27
C GLN A 135 -11.78 -1.36 -4.67
N THR A 136 -12.71 -2.07 -5.31
CA THR A 136 -12.60 -2.45 -6.72
C THR A 136 -12.40 -1.23 -7.60
N VAL A 137 -13.21 -0.18 -7.39
CA VAL A 137 -13.09 1.08 -8.14
C VAL A 137 -11.73 1.75 -7.92
N LEU A 138 -11.22 1.75 -6.69
CA LEU A 138 -9.89 2.29 -6.38
C LEU A 138 -8.78 1.48 -7.06
N ALA A 139 -8.85 0.15 -7.03
CA ALA A 139 -7.87 -0.74 -7.66
C ALA A 139 -7.85 -0.58 -9.20
N GLU A 140 -9.03 -0.48 -9.83
CA GLU A 140 -9.20 -0.27 -11.27
C GLU A 140 -8.84 1.15 -11.75
N GLY A 141 -8.93 2.14 -10.87
CA GLY A 141 -8.55 3.54 -11.16
C GLY A 141 -7.05 3.81 -11.01
N SER A 142 -6.30 2.90 -10.39
CA SER A 142 -4.86 3.00 -10.17
C SER A 142 -3.90 2.54 -11.31
N PRO A 143 -4.30 2.05 -12.51
CA PRO A 143 -3.37 1.53 -13.54
C PRO A 143 -2.28 2.50 -14.01
N ALA A 144 -2.55 3.81 -14.07
CA ALA A 144 -1.55 4.81 -14.47
C ALA A 144 -0.46 5.04 -13.39
N LEU A 145 -0.83 4.85 -12.12
CA LEU A 145 0.09 4.91 -10.98
C LEU A 145 0.82 3.57 -10.82
N CYS A 146 0.14 2.46 -11.09
CA CYS A 146 0.69 1.11 -11.15
C CYS A 146 1.82 1.01 -12.19
N SER A 147 1.62 1.52 -13.41
CA SER A 147 2.64 1.49 -14.47
C SER A 147 3.87 2.34 -14.14
N SER A 148 3.67 3.49 -13.48
CA SER A 148 4.76 4.33 -13.00
C SER A 148 5.51 3.67 -11.83
N PHE A 149 4.81 3.00 -10.92
CA PHE A 149 5.38 2.24 -9.80
C PHE A 149 6.17 1.01 -10.27
N LEU A 150 5.62 0.22 -11.22
CA LEU A 150 6.28 -0.95 -11.81
C LEU A 150 7.58 -0.58 -12.54
N LYS A 151 7.61 0.60 -13.17
CA LYS A 151 8.83 1.11 -13.80
C LYS A 151 9.91 1.39 -12.74
N ILE A 152 9.53 2.03 -11.63
CA ILE A 152 10.44 2.34 -10.52
C ILE A 152 10.93 1.06 -9.82
N GLU A 153 10.06 0.08 -9.58
CA GLU A 153 10.41 -1.19 -8.92
C GLU A 153 11.38 -2.02 -9.77
N ASN A 154 11.14 -2.13 -11.09
CA ASN A 154 12.05 -2.81 -12.01
C ASN A 154 13.42 -2.11 -12.09
N ASP A 155 13.44 -0.79 -12.16
CA ASP A 155 14.69 -0.01 -12.24
C ASP A 155 15.48 -0.05 -10.91
N ALA A 156 14.82 -0.27 -9.76
CA ALA A 156 15.47 -0.28 -8.44
C ALA A 156 15.91 -1.69 -7.96
N ILE A 157 15.24 -2.76 -8.41
CA ILE A 157 15.52 -4.14 -7.98
C ILE A 157 16.41 -4.87 -9.00
N TRP A 158 16.30 -4.56 -10.29
CA TRP A 158 16.98 -5.29 -11.37
C TRP A 158 17.88 -4.41 -12.27
N GLY A 159 18.05 -3.14 -11.93
CA GLY A 159 18.92 -2.18 -12.62
C GLY A 159 20.31 -2.03 -12.01
#